data_AF-A0A532UI90-F1
#
_entry.id   AF-A0A532UI90-F1
#
_cell.length_a   1.000
_cell.length_b   1.000
_cell.length_c   1.000
_cell.angle_alpha   90.00
_cell.angle_beta   90.00
_cell.angle_gamma   90.00
#
_symmetry.space_group_name_H-M   'P 1'
#
loop_
_entity.id
_entity.type
_entity.pdbx_description
1 polymer ?
#
loop_
_entity_poly.entity_id
_entity_poly.type
_entity_poly.pdbx_seq_one_letter_code
_entity_poly.pdbx_strand_id
1 'polypeptide(L)'
;MIGLFGGRDVVIIGENDAGAGKTGMHTTFARLQGVCHSRTMIMPPEGIKDLRKWKAAGLIQEELLEYIDKNGTTVADEGCAGKLIYGKTDYSKLASVFIAGFGSRLLYHQDDWWKYGDGKYHRVDVGVLESRISRAFRGFERVSRRLTSKGKYVESIDPVLVDTRFKREVLSAIRDQVISGVAKDVLEPLLLDSGKPFDGSHTIMFKNGLLNVLENKLTPHRDNLFTTATLSYDYDTNATCPQWLATLDQWFDEDAERMALLQEWYGYNMIMTNHLEQLMFIYGQSGSGKTTAMRILQHLLDGNFQAADTRQLCVDQFGLASLIGKYAVIVSEEDKLTNRRGQSLLSVLKQITGNDAVSIRRMHKTAVNGHLFCKVSYYSNALPVLHDEMQTLFRRYNLLHFDHSFKDAPDGALYTHLAEERPGIAVWAIEGLNRLLANEGKFTLPEVSKAEIEEIKIEASPLKRIIETYCTFDDGEAFTSRKHLYSLYRAVCEREFVRCPISCQVFPRRCKEAVPKLAGLETQKHGGERGWRGLKLTRKAIEMDVR
;
A
#
# COMPACT_ATOMS: atom_id res chain seq x y z
N MET A 1 -13.80 29.37 -28.60
CA MET A 1 -12.66 30.32 -28.72
C MET A 1 -11.62 30.11 -27.63
N ILE A 2 -11.98 30.23 -26.34
CA ILE A 2 -11.01 30.07 -25.22
C ILE A 2 -10.30 28.69 -25.20
N GLY A 3 -11.00 27.59 -25.46
CA GLY A 3 -10.36 26.26 -25.50
C GLY A 3 -9.44 25.99 -26.71
N LEU A 4 -9.52 26.82 -27.76
CA LEU A 4 -8.71 26.65 -28.98
C LEU A 4 -7.53 27.63 -29.03
N PHE A 5 -7.73 28.84 -28.49
CA PHE A 5 -6.84 30.00 -28.64
C PHE A 5 -6.31 30.53 -27.29
N GLY A 6 -6.78 29.97 -26.17
CA GLY A 6 -6.42 30.39 -24.82
C GLY A 6 -4.91 30.37 -24.57
N GLY A 7 -4.33 31.55 -24.31
CA GLY A 7 -2.90 31.69 -23.97
C GLY A 7 -1.91 31.33 -25.08
N ARG A 8 -2.36 31.26 -26.34
CA ARG A 8 -1.51 31.00 -27.52
C ARG A 8 -1.26 32.30 -28.29
N ASP A 9 -0.20 32.32 -29.09
CA ASP A 9 -0.01 33.34 -30.11
C ASP A 9 -0.87 33.02 -31.34
N VAL A 10 -1.69 33.98 -31.76
CA VAL A 10 -2.69 33.75 -32.81
C VAL A 10 -2.51 34.73 -33.95
N VAL A 11 -2.29 34.20 -35.16
CA VAL A 11 -2.23 34.97 -36.40
C VAL A 11 -3.56 34.84 -37.15
N ILE A 12 -4.14 35.99 -37.52
CA ILE A 12 -5.38 36.08 -38.27
C ILE A 12 -5.06 36.66 -39.64
N ILE A 13 -5.22 35.83 -40.66
CA ILE A 13 -4.95 36.20 -42.06
C ILE A 13 -6.27 36.60 -42.73
N GLY A 14 -6.34 37.82 -43.25
CA GLY A 14 -7.49 38.33 -43.98
C GLY A 14 -7.60 37.82 -45.43
N GLU A 15 -8.63 38.27 -46.14
CA GLU A 15 -8.81 38.02 -47.57
C GLU A 15 -8.87 39.35 -48.35
N ASN A 16 -8.16 39.42 -49.47
CA ASN A 16 -8.19 40.53 -50.43
C ASN A 16 -9.43 40.40 -51.33
N ASP A 17 -10.61 40.66 -50.77
CA ASP A 17 -11.89 40.72 -51.47
C ASP A 17 -12.51 42.14 -51.42
N ALA A 18 -13.71 42.31 -51.96
CA ALA A 18 -14.42 43.60 -52.05
C ALA A 18 -14.89 44.19 -50.70
N GLY A 19 -14.16 43.93 -49.61
CA GLY A 19 -14.28 44.60 -48.30
C GLY A 19 -14.69 43.68 -47.13
N ALA A 20 -15.26 42.51 -47.41
CA ALA A 20 -15.77 41.60 -46.38
C ALA A 20 -14.65 40.88 -45.61
N GLY A 21 -13.59 40.45 -46.30
CA GLY A 21 -12.43 39.76 -45.75
C GLY A 21 -11.62 40.62 -44.79
N LYS A 22 -11.39 41.89 -45.14
CA LYS A 22 -10.73 42.86 -44.25
C LYS A 22 -11.59 43.13 -43.00
N THR A 23 -12.91 43.31 -43.18
CA THR A 23 -13.84 43.55 -42.07
C THR A 23 -13.95 42.34 -41.15
N GLY A 24 -13.98 41.12 -41.71
CA GLY A 24 -14.01 39.86 -40.97
C GLY A 24 -12.72 39.63 -40.16
N MET A 25 -11.56 39.95 -40.74
CA MET A 25 -10.26 39.92 -40.05
C MET A 25 -10.26 40.88 -38.85
N HIS A 26 -10.61 42.15 -39.05
CA HIS A 26 -10.66 43.14 -37.96
C HIS A 26 -11.68 42.76 -36.87
N THR A 27 -12.84 42.23 -37.26
CA THR A 27 -13.86 41.76 -36.31
C THR A 27 -13.36 40.57 -35.47
N THR A 28 -12.67 39.62 -36.11
CA THR A 28 -12.11 38.45 -35.43
C THR A 28 -10.95 38.84 -34.52
N PHE A 29 -10.10 39.76 -34.98
CA PHE A 29 -9.01 40.33 -34.20
C PHE A 29 -9.54 41.00 -32.92
N ALA A 30 -10.57 41.84 -33.05
CA ALA A 30 -11.22 42.48 -31.90
C ALA A 30 -11.87 41.47 -30.94
N ARG A 31 -12.55 40.44 -31.48
CA ARG A 31 -13.22 39.39 -30.66
C ARG A 31 -12.25 38.53 -29.86
N LEU A 32 -11.00 38.40 -30.30
CA LEU A 32 -9.99 37.60 -29.62
C LEU A 32 -9.22 38.37 -28.52
N GLN A 33 -9.55 39.65 -28.30
CA GLN A 33 -8.95 40.48 -27.26
C GLN A 33 -9.08 39.85 -25.87
N GLY A 34 -7.94 39.65 -25.20
CA GLY A 34 -7.89 39.08 -23.86
C GLY A 34 -8.12 37.57 -23.79
N VAL A 35 -8.17 36.88 -24.95
CA VAL A 35 -8.26 35.42 -25.05
C VAL A 35 -6.90 34.79 -25.32
N CYS A 36 -6.05 35.46 -26.10
CA CYS A 36 -4.78 34.94 -26.62
C CYS A 36 -3.59 35.57 -25.88
N HIS A 37 -2.38 35.02 -26.01
CA HIS A 37 -1.15 35.66 -25.50
C HIS A 37 -0.80 36.88 -26.36
N SER A 38 -0.81 36.70 -27.69
CA SER A 38 -0.69 37.77 -28.66
C SER A 38 -1.64 37.55 -29.84
N ARG A 39 -1.94 38.64 -30.56
CA ARG A 39 -2.76 38.60 -31.77
C ARG A 39 -2.06 39.37 -32.86
N THR A 40 -1.88 38.74 -34.01
CA THR A 40 -1.31 39.37 -35.20
C THR A 40 -2.36 39.39 -36.30
N MET A 41 -2.63 40.56 -36.88
CA MET A 41 -3.44 40.67 -38.11
C MET A 41 -2.52 40.89 -39.31
N ILE A 42 -2.84 40.24 -40.43
CA ILE A 42 -2.09 40.39 -41.67
C ILE A 42 -2.98 40.18 -42.89
N MET A 43 -2.72 40.97 -43.94
CA MET A 43 -3.33 40.77 -45.25
C MET A 43 -2.38 40.01 -46.17
N PRO A 44 -2.89 39.13 -47.07
CA PRO A 44 -2.09 38.53 -48.12
C PRO A 44 -1.44 39.60 -49.02
N PRO A 45 -0.31 39.29 -49.69
CA PRO A 45 0.34 40.19 -50.64
C PRO A 45 -0.60 40.67 -51.74
N GLU A 46 -0.29 41.82 -52.35
CA GLU A 46 -1.01 42.31 -53.52
C GLU A 46 -1.03 41.25 -54.64
N GLY A 47 -2.20 41.04 -55.25
CA GLY A 47 -2.42 40.00 -56.26
C GLY A 47 -2.81 38.62 -55.70
N ILE A 48 -2.71 38.39 -54.39
CA ILE A 48 -3.11 37.14 -53.75
C ILE A 48 -4.43 37.33 -53.00
N LYS A 49 -5.44 36.49 -53.29
CA LYS A 49 -6.78 36.62 -52.69
C LYS A 49 -6.83 36.17 -51.23
N ASP A 50 -6.33 34.97 -50.93
CA ASP A 50 -6.48 34.29 -49.65
C ASP A 50 -5.31 33.31 -49.44
N LEU A 51 -5.19 32.75 -48.22
CA LEU A 51 -4.10 31.82 -47.87
C LEU A 51 -4.08 30.57 -48.75
N ARG A 52 -5.24 30.10 -49.26
CA ARG A 52 -5.30 28.91 -50.11
C ARG A 52 -4.69 29.21 -51.48
N LYS A 53 -4.99 30.37 -52.07
CA LYS A 53 -4.34 30.83 -53.31
C LYS A 53 -2.86 31.10 -53.12
N TRP A 54 -2.47 31.61 -51.95
CA TRP A 54 -1.06 31.83 -51.62
C TRP A 54 -0.28 30.52 -51.57
N LYS A 55 -0.84 29.51 -50.91
CA LYS A 55 -0.27 28.14 -50.90
C LYS A 55 -0.21 27.53 -52.30
N ALA A 56 -1.23 27.74 -53.12
CA ALA A 56 -1.25 27.26 -54.51
C ALA A 56 -0.21 27.95 -55.42
N ALA A 57 0.22 29.16 -55.04
CA ALA A 57 1.28 29.91 -55.73
C ALA A 57 2.71 29.52 -55.28
N GLY A 58 2.85 28.52 -54.40
CA GLY A 58 4.15 27.97 -54.00
C GLY A 58 4.68 28.40 -52.63
N LEU A 59 3.86 29.07 -51.80
CA LEU A 59 4.26 29.51 -50.45
C LEU A 59 4.75 28.36 -49.57
N ILE A 60 5.96 28.48 -49.03
CA ILE A 60 6.51 27.59 -47.99
C ILE A 60 6.37 28.21 -46.58
N GLN A 61 6.47 27.36 -45.55
CA GLN A 61 6.23 27.76 -44.16
C GLN A 61 7.18 28.87 -43.69
N GLU A 62 8.47 28.79 -44.05
CA GLU A 62 9.48 29.76 -43.65
C GLU A 62 9.18 31.15 -44.23
N GLU A 63 8.85 31.22 -45.53
CA GLU A 63 8.44 32.47 -46.20
C GLU A 63 7.19 33.09 -45.58
N LEU A 64 6.23 32.26 -45.14
CA LEU A 64 5.03 32.76 -44.47
C LEU A 64 5.38 33.39 -43.11
N LEU A 65 6.25 32.77 -42.34
CA LEU A 65 6.66 33.28 -41.03
C LEU A 65 7.45 34.59 -41.16
N GLU A 66 8.41 34.65 -42.10
CA GLU A 66 9.13 35.90 -42.40
C GLU A 66 8.20 37.03 -42.85
N TYR A 67 7.20 36.70 -43.68
CA TYR A 67 6.22 37.68 -44.13
C TYR A 67 5.33 38.18 -42.97
N ILE A 68 4.95 37.29 -42.04
CA ILE A 68 4.20 37.64 -40.83
C ILE A 68 5.00 38.60 -39.94
N ASP A 69 6.27 38.31 -39.72
CA ASP A 69 7.13 39.15 -38.87
C ASP A 69 7.35 40.54 -39.49
N LYS A 70 7.46 40.63 -40.82
CA LYS A 70 7.73 41.89 -41.53
C LYS A 70 6.49 42.76 -41.73
N ASN A 71 5.32 42.16 -41.99
CA ASN A 71 4.11 42.88 -42.42
C ASN A 71 2.91 42.72 -41.47
N GLY A 72 3.02 41.88 -40.46
CA GLY A 72 1.99 41.68 -39.45
C GLY A 72 1.89 42.86 -38.49
N THR A 73 0.66 43.24 -38.14
CA THR A 73 0.43 44.15 -37.01
C THR A 73 0.16 43.31 -35.77
N THR A 74 1.19 43.13 -34.95
CA THR A 74 1.12 42.37 -33.70
C THR A 74 0.76 43.28 -32.54
N VAL A 75 -0.26 42.89 -31.78
CA VAL A 75 -0.57 43.48 -30.48
C VAL A 75 -0.33 42.40 -29.44
N ALA A 76 0.61 42.67 -28.53
CA ALA A 76 0.70 41.91 -27.29
C ALA A 76 -0.54 42.25 -26.47
N ASP A 77 -1.32 41.24 -26.11
CA ASP A 77 -2.37 41.46 -25.13
C ASP A 77 -1.67 41.54 -23.78
N GLU A 78 -1.50 42.76 -23.25
CA GLU A 78 -1.11 42.97 -21.85
C GLU A 78 -2.19 42.36 -20.95
N GLY A 79 -2.08 41.06 -20.73
CA GLY A 79 -3.18 40.23 -20.27
C GLY A 79 -2.94 38.77 -20.63
N CYS A 80 -1.81 38.21 -20.19
CA CYS A 80 -1.69 36.77 -20.10
C CYS A 80 -2.92 36.19 -19.38
N ALA A 81 -3.68 35.36 -20.10
CA ALA A 81 -4.46 34.25 -19.61
C ALA A 81 -5.32 34.48 -18.33
N GLY A 82 -6.62 34.69 -18.55
CA GLY A 82 -7.63 34.01 -17.74
C GLY A 82 -7.87 34.53 -16.33
N LYS A 83 -8.27 35.79 -16.17
CA LYS A 83 -8.96 36.27 -14.96
C LYS A 83 -10.41 36.67 -15.18
N LEU A 84 -10.90 36.72 -16.42
CA LEU A 84 -12.25 37.20 -16.74
C LEU A 84 -13.19 36.03 -17.10
N ILE A 85 -14.29 35.87 -16.34
CA ILE A 85 -15.33 34.85 -16.52
C ILE A 85 -16.53 35.47 -17.25
N TYR A 86 -17.01 34.88 -18.35
CA TYR A 86 -18.19 35.38 -19.06
C TYR A 86 -19.48 34.66 -18.64
N GLY A 87 -20.53 35.41 -18.29
CA GLY A 87 -21.87 34.87 -18.05
C GLY A 87 -21.98 34.06 -16.75
N LYS A 88 -22.77 32.97 -16.77
CA LYS A 88 -22.91 32.07 -15.60
C LYS A 88 -21.56 31.38 -15.35
N THR A 89 -21.13 31.34 -14.08
CA THR A 89 -19.87 30.69 -13.69
C THR A 89 -19.86 29.23 -14.14
N ASP A 90 -18.92 28.90 -15.02
CA ASP A 90 -18.68 27.55 -15.51
C ASP A 90 -17.58 26.89 -14.66
N TYR A 91 -18.00 26.19 -13.61
CA TYR A 91 -17.08 25.54 -12.67
C TYR A 91 -16.23 24.45 -13.32
N SER A 92 -16.72 23.82 -14.39
CA SER A 92 -15.96 22.84 -15.16
C SER A 92 -14.74 23.50 -15.81
N LYS A 93 -14.91 24.65 -16.46
CA LYS A 93 -13.77 25.39 -17.02
C LYS A 93 -12.79 25.85 -15.95
N LEU A 94 -13.28 26.34 -14.81
CA LEU A 94 -12.41 26.77 -13.71
C LEU A 94 -11.62 25.58 -13.15
N ALA A 95 -12.24 24.41 -13.01
CA ALA A 95 -11.56 23.19 -12.59
C ALA A 95 -10.41 22.84 -13.56
N SER A 96 -10.63 22.91 -14.88
CA SER A 96 -9.57 22.62 -15.86
C SER A 96 -8.40 23.60 -15.77
N VAL A 97 -8.69 24.90 -15.58
CA VAL A 97 -7.66 25.93 -15.35
C VAL A 97 -6.87 25.63 -14.07
N PHE A 98 -7.56 25.28 -12.98
CA PHE A 98 -6.92 24.93 -11.73
C PHE A 98 -6.02 23.70 -11.85
N ILE A 99 -6.51 22.63 -12.48
CA ILE A 99 -5.78 21.37 -12.69
C ILE A 99 -4.52 21.63 -13.52
N ALA A 100 -4.63 22.37 -14.62
CA ALA A 100 -3.48 22.72 -15.46
C ALA A 100 -2.42 23.53 -14.69
N GLY A 101 -2.85 24.46 -13.84
CA GLY A 101 -1.96 25.26 -13.00
C GLY A 101 -1.42 24.53 -11.77
N PHE A 102 -1.93 23.34 -11.43
CA PHE A 102 -1.52 22.61 -10.22
C PHE A 102 -0.12 21.97 -10.37
N GLY A 103 0.35 21.80 -11.61
CA GLY A 103 1.72 21.36 -11.94
C GLY A 103 2.04 19.90 -11.60
N SER A 104 1.05 19.11 -11.19
CA SER A 104 1.19 17.72 -10.79
C SER A 104 -0.13 16.99 -10.95
N ARG A 105 -0.11 15.69 -11.22
CA ARG A 105 -1.31 14.87 -11.33
C ARG A 105 -2.06 14.86 -10.00
N LEU A 106 -3.30 15.35 -10.03
CA LEU A 106 -4.25 15.28 -8.91
C LEU A 106 -5.20 14.11 -9.14
N LEU A 107 -5.51 13.37 -8.08
CA LEU A 107 -6.35 12.18 -8.09
C LEU A 107 -7.34 12.27 -6.93
N TYR A 108 -8.57 11.79 -7.15
CA TYR A 108 -9.54 11.59 -6.07
C TYR A 108 -9.88 10.11 -5.96
N HIS A 109 -9.47 9.46 -4.88
CA HIS A 109 -9.60 8.02 -4.71
C HIS A 109 -9.87 7.68 -3.24
N GLN A 110 -10.82 6.75 -3.02
CA GLN A 110 -11.23 6.26 -1.70
C GLN A 110 -11.58 7.36 -0.67
N ASP A 111 -12.32 8.37 -1.12
CA ASP A 111 -12.74 9.54 -0.34
C ASP A 111 -11.60 10.50 0.05
N ASP A 112 -10.41 10.34 -0.54
CA ASP A 112 -9.24 11.19 -0.31
C ASP A 112 -8.75 11.86 -1.61
N TRP A 113 -8.12 13.02 -1.43
CA TRP A 113 -7.38 13.70 -2.48
C TRP A 113 -5.91 13.31 -2.42
N TRP A 114 -5.34 13.06 -3.60
CA TRP A 114 -3.96 12.61 -3.76
C TRP A 114 -3.27 13.45 -4.82
N LYS A 115 -2.01 13.77 -4.58
CA LYS A 115 -1.13 14.43 -5.55
C LYS A 115 0.07 13.53 -5.82
N TYR A 116 0.40 13.37 -7.09
CA TYR A 116 1.64 12.73 -7.50
C TYR A 116 2.84 13.67 -7.33
N GLY A 117 3.93 13.15 -6.77
CA GLY A 117 5.20 13.84 -6.60
C GLY A 117 6.25 12.88 -6.02
N ASP A 118 7.52 13.11 -6.31
CA ASP A 118 8.64 12.32 -5.73
C ASP A 118 8.49 10.80 -5.90
N GLY A 119 7.92 10.37 -7.04
CA GLY A 119 7.71 8.95 -7.36
C GLY A 119 6.48 8.29 -6.73
N LYS A 120 5.73 9.01 -5.88
CA LYS A 120 4.56 8.46 -5.16
C LYS A 120 3.38 9.42 -5.06
N TYR A 121 2.29 8.93 -4.50
CA TYR A 121 1.12 9.72 -4.18
C TYR A 121 1.13 10.17 -2.72
N HIS A 122 0.93 11.47 -2.54
CA HIS A 122 0.81 12.11 -1.23
C HIS A 122 -0.63 12.52 -1.00
N ARG A 123 -1.18 12.20 0.17
CA ARG A 123 -2.50 12.68 0.56
C ARG A 123 -2.48 14.20 0.68
N VAL A 124 -3.46 14.86 0.08
CA VAL A 124 -3.65 16.31 0.16
C VAL A 124 -4.86 16.60 1.01
N ASP A 125 -4.67 17.42 2.05
CA ASP A 125 -5.78 17.90 2.86
C ASP A 125 -6.70 18.82 2.04
N VAL A 126 -8.02 18.69 2.24
CA VAL A 126 -9.01 19.46 1.50
C VAL A 126 -8.86 20.97 1.75
N GLY A 127 -8.49 21.39 2.96
CA GLY A 127 -8.23 22.78 3.30
C GLY A 127 -7.03 23.36 2.54
N VAL A 128 -6.02 22.53 2.25
CA VAL A 128 -4.89 22.94 1.38
C VAL A 128 -5.37 23.18 -0.05
N LEU A 129 -6.25 22.32 -0.58
CA LEU A 129 -6.86 22.53 -1.90
C LEU A 129 -7.72 23.79 -1.93
N GLU A 130 -8.58 24.00 -0.92
CA GLU A 130 -9.41 25.20 -0.80
C GLU A 130 -8.58 26.49 -0.74
N SER A 131 -7.46 26.47 0.00
CA SER A 131 -6.52 27.59 0.07
C SER A 131 -5.86 27.87 -1.29
N ARG A 132 -5.45 26.82 -2.00
CA ARG A 132 -4.90 26.93 -3.36
C ARG A 132 -5.92 27.46 -4.35
N ILE A 133 -7.18 27.00 -4.31
CA ILE A 133 -8.28 27.52 -5.13
C ILE A 133 -8.47 29.02 -4.83
N SER A 134 -8.50 29.38 -3.54
CA SER A 134 -8.64 30.78 -3.12
C SER A 134 -7.51 31.67 -3.65
N ARG A 135 -6.29 31.14 -3.74
CA ARG A 135 -5.14 31.84 -4.32
C ARG A 135 -5.21 31.90 -5.84
N ALA A 136 -5.52 30.78 -6.50
CA ALA A 136 -5.55 30.66 -7.95
C ALA A 136 -6.60 31.59 -8.57
N PHE A 137 -7.77 31.72 -7.95
CA PHE A 137 -8.87 32.54 -8.45
C PHE A 137 -8.94 33.93 -7.82
N ARG A 138 -7.92 34.34 -7.04
CA ARG A 138 -7.87 35.67 -6.44
C ARG A 138 -7.77 36.73 -7.53
N GLY A 139 -8.65 37.73 -7.47
CA GLY A 139 -8.67 38.82 -8.45
C GLY A 139 -9.20 38.38 -9.81
N PHE A 140 -9.88 37.23 -9.90
CA PHE A 140 -10.72 36.95 -11.05
C PHE A 140 -11.93 37.88 -11.02
N GLU A 141 -12.38 38.24 -12.20
CA GLU A 141 -13.52 39.11 -12.48
C GLU A 141 -14.53 38.34 -13.34
N ARG A 142 -15.80 38.74 -13.28
CA ARG A 142 -16.88 38.12 -14.04
C ARG A 142 -17.71 39.18 -14.73
N VAL A 143 -17.93 38.98 -16.02
CA VAL A 143 -18.88 39.76 -16.82
C VAL A 143 -20.30 39.25 -16.54
N SER A 144 -21.11 40.06 -15.86
CA SER A 144 -22.52 39.79 -15.63
C SER A 144 -23.39 40.63 -16.56
N ARG A 145 -24.48 40.04 -17.08
CA ARG A 145 -25.51 40.77 -17.84
C ARG A 145 -26.72 40.99 -16.95
N ARG A 146 -27.14 42.25 -16.81
CA ARG A 146 -28.36 42.61 -16.09
C ARG A 146 -29.33 43.29 -17.05
N LEU A 147 -30.61 42.91 -16.94
CA LEU A 147 -31.67 43.57 -17.67
C LEU A 147 -32.05 44.85 -16.92
N THR A 148 -31.96 45.99 -17.58
CA THR A 148 -32.40 47.27 -17.02
C THR A 148 -33.92 47.36 -17.02
N SER A 149 -34.46 48.27 -16.20
CA SER A 149 -35.90 48.59 -16.16
C SER A 149 -36.47 49.07 -17.50
N LYS A 150 -35.61 49.46 -18.45
CA LYS A 150 -35.96 49.86 -19.82
C LYS A 150 -35.79 48.74 -20.86
N GLY A 151 -35.60 47.48 -20.43
CA GLY A 151 -35.50 46.31 -21.33
C GLY A 151 -34.16 46.16 -22.08
N LYS A 152 -33.15 46.98 -21.77
CA LYS A 152 -31.79 46.86 -22.34
C LYS A 152 -30.89 46.03 -21.44
N TYR A 153 -30.07 45.16 -22.02
CA TYR A 153 -29.00 44.48 -21.30
C TYR A 153 -27.83 45.42 -21.09
N VAL A 154 -27.32 45.46 -19.86
CA VAL A 154 -26.06 46.15 -19.51
C VAL A 154 -25.10 45.10 -18.96
N GLU A 155 -23.87 45.14 -19.43
CA GLU A 155 -22.77 44.31 -18.92
C GLU A 155 -22.04 45.07 -17.80
N SER A 156 -21.78 44.38 -16.69
CA SER A 156 -20.90 44.86 -15.62
C SER A 156 -19.80 43.85 -15.35
N ILE A 157 -18.63 44.35 -14.97
CA ILE A 157 -17.50 43.52 -14.54
C ILE A 157 -17.51 43.56 -13.01
N ASP A 158 -17.76 42.40 -12.40
CA ASP A 158 -17.84 42.23 -10.95
C ASP A 158 -16.70 41.30 -10.49
N PRO A 159 -16.03 41.55 -9.36
CA PRO A 159 -15.04 40.61 -8.84
C PRO A 159 -15.70 39.27 -8.49
N VAL A 160 -14.99 38.17 -8.76
CA VAL A 160 -15.42 36.83 -8.36
C VAL A 160 -15.26 36.69 -6.85
N LEU A 161 -16.38 36.48 -6.17
CA LEU A 161 -16.37 36.17 -4.74
C LEU A 161 -15.93 34.72 -4.54
N VAL A 162 -14.72 34.51 -4.02
CA VAL A 162 -14.18 33.18 -3.70
C VAL A 162 -14.60 32.75 -2.28
N ASP A 163 -15.91 32.60 -2.09
CA ASP A 163 -16.52 32.16 -0.84
C ASP A 163 -16.52 30.63 -0.68
N THR A 164 -17.08 30.14 0.42
CA THR A 164 -17.21 28.69 0.70
C THR A 164 -17.99 27.95 -0.39
N ARG A 165 -19.02 28.59 -0.96
CA ARG A 165 -19.82 27.98 -2.03
C ARG A 165 -18.96 27.81 -3.28
N PHE A 166 -18.28 28.87 -3.72
CA PHE A 166 -17.42 28.84 -4.90
C PHE A 166 -16.36 27.73 -4.79
N LYS A 167 -15.66 27.65 -3.66
CA LYS A 167 -14.64 26.60 -3.44
C LYS A 167 -15.23 25.20 -3.54
N ARG A 168 -16.39 24.96 -2.94
CA ARG A 168 -17.08 23.67 -2.99
C ARG A 168 -17.49 23.30 -4.42
N GLU A 169 -18.07 24.23 -5.18
CA GLU A 169 -18.46 23.97 -6.58
C GLU A 169 -17.24 23.70 -7.47
N VAL A 170 -16.14 24.44 -7.30
CA VAL A 170 -14.88 24.19 -8.01
C VAL A 170 -14.29 22.84 -7.62
N LEU A 171 -14.23 22.49 -6.32
CA LEU A 171 -13.77 21.17 -5.87
C LEU A 171 -14.60 20.02 -6.42
N SER A 172 -15.93 20.18 -6.47
CA SER A 172 -16.82 19.20 -7.10
C SER A 172 -16.49 19.02 -8.57
N ALA A 173 -16.32 20.12 -9.32
CA ALA A 173 -15.96 20.06 -10.73
C ALA A 173 -14.55 19.48 -10.96
N ILE A 174 -13.59 19.76 -10.07
CA ILE A 174 -12.26 19.13 -10.11
C ILE A 174 -12.41 17.62 -9.91
N ARG A 175 -13.21 17.17 -8.94
CA ARG A 175 -13.43 15.75 -8.63
C ARG A 175 -13.98 15.00 -9.85
N ASP A 176 -14.88 15.63 -10.60
CA ASP A 176 -15.47 15.03 -11.80
C ASP A 176 -14.50 14.96 -12.99
N GLN A 177 -13.46 15.79 -13.02
CA GLN A 177 -12.47 15.86 -14.10
C GLN A 177 -11.19 15.06 -13.83
N VAL A 178 -10.77 14.97 -12.58
CA VAL A 178 -9.66 14.07 -12.21
C VAL A 178 -10.12 12.63 -12.27
N ILE A 179 -9.18 11.70 -12.40
CA ILE A 179 -9.48 10.28 -12.34
C ILE A 179 -10.21 10.00 -11.02
N SER A 180 -11.49 9.67 -11.11
CA SER A 180 -12.40 9.43 -9.99
C SER A 180 -13.13 8.08 -10.10
N GLY A 181 -12.73 7.25 -11.08
CA GLY A 181 -13.39 6.01 -11.48
C GLY A 181 -12.53 4.74 -11.41
N VAL A 182 -11.36 4.78 -10.76
CA VAL A 182 -10.70 3.53 -10.34
C VAL A 182 -11.67 2.77 -9.44
N ALA A 183 -11.72 1.44 -9.56
CA ALA A 183 -12.49 0.60 -8.66
C ALA A 183 -12.22 1.02 -7.21
N LYS A 184 -13.22 1.62 -6.55
CA LYS A 184 -13.08 2.18 -5.18
C LYS A 184 -12.68 1.10 -4.18
N ASP A 185 -12.91 -0.16 -4.54
CA ASP A 185 -12.68 -1.36 -3.76
C ASP A 185 -11.34 -2.03 -4.08
N VAL A 186 -10.40 -1.32 -4.73
CA VAL A 186 -9.03 -1.82 -4.97
C VAL A 186 -8.07 -0.99 -4.14
N LEU A 187 -7.31 -1.66 -3.28
CA LEU A 187 -6.22 -1.06 -2.51
C LEU A 187 -4.97 -0.86 -3.37
N GLU A 188 -4.09 0.02 -2.92
CA GLU A 188 -2.76 0.17 -3.51
C GLU A 188 -1.87 -1.08 -3.28
N PRO A 189 -0.88 -1.32 -4.15
CA PRO A 189 -0.58 -0.58 -5.37
C PRO A 189 -1.51 -0.94 -6.53
N LEU A 190 -1.87 0.05 -7.36
CA LEU A 190 -2.76 -0.19 -8.52
C LEU A 190 -2.39 0.69 -9.72
N LEU A 191 -2.67 0.19 -10.92
CA LEU A 191 -2.51 0.93 -12.18
C LEU A 191 -3.78 1.73 -12.47
N LEU A 192 -3.65 3.05 -12.53
CA LEU A 192 -4.76 3.99 -12.70
C LEU A 192 -5.48 3.83 -14.05
N ASP A 193 -4.74 3.53 -15.12
CA ASP A 193 -5.30 3.47 -16.47
C ASP A 193 -6.18 2.21 -16.67
N SER A 194 -5.83 1.10 -16.01
CA SER A 194 -6.59 -0.15 -16.08
C SER A 194 -7.50 -0.39 -14.87
N GLY A 195 -7.30 0.35 -13.77
CA GLY A 195 -7.96 0.13 -12.49
C GLY A 195 -7.66 -1.24 -11.86
N LYS A 196 -6.54 -1.86 -12.22
CA LYS A 196 -6.15 -3.21 -11.77
C LYS A 196 -5.05 -3.12 -10.70
N PRO A 197 -4.97 -4.09 -9.77
CA PRO A 197 -3.82 -4.22 -8.88
C PRO A 197 -2.51 -4.28 -9.67
N PHE A 198 -1.48 -3.64 -9.16
CA PHE A 198 -0.13 -3.73 -9.69
C PHE A 198 0.58 -4.93 -9.06
N ASP A 199 1.24 -5.74 -9.86
CA ASP A 199 2.06 -6.83 -9.35
C ASP A 199 3.39 -6.30 -8.81
N GLY A 200 3.43 -6.09 -7.50
CA GLY A 200 4.62 -5.64 -6.78
C GLY A 200 5.62 -6.75 -6.45
N SER A 201 5.46 -7.98 -6.95
CA SER A 201 6.21 -9.14 -6.45
C SER A 201 7.70 -9.16 -6.75
N HIS A 202 8.10 -8.39 -7.75
CA HIS A 202 9.50 -8.27 -8.16
C HIS A 202 9.95 -6.81 -8.27
N THR A 203 9.20 -5.89 -7.67
CA THR A 203 9.45 -4.45 -7.83
C THR A 203 9.68 -3.80 -6.47
N ILE A 204 10.77 -3.04 -6.36
CA ILE A 204 11.07 -2.18 -5.22
C ILE A 204 11.04 -0.71 -5.67
N MET A 205 10.37 0.13 -4.88
CA MET A 205 10.20 1.55 -5.17
C MET A 205 11.26 2.38 -4.42
N PHE A 206 12.31 2.81 -5.11
CA PHE A 206 13.34 3.73 -4.59
C PHE A 206 13.10 5.17 -5.02
N LYS A 207 13.81 6.12 -4.42
CA LYS A 207 13.71 7.54 -4.80
C LYS A 207 14.08 7.77 -6.27
N ASN A 208 15.13 7.10 -6.75
CA ASN A 208 15.61 7.20 -8.13
C ASN A 208 14.86 6.34 -9.15
N GLY A 209 13.88 5.51 -8.75
CA GLY A 209 13.04 4.77 -9.69
C GLY A 209 12.45 3.46 -9.17
N LEU A 210 11.91 2.68 -10.09
CA LEU A 210 11.38 1.33 -9.86
C LEU A 210 12.43 0.30 -10.25
N LEU A 211 12.94 -0.44 -9.27
CA LEU A 211 13.85 -1.55 -9.50
C LEU A 211 13.06 -2.83 -9.73
N ASN A 212 13.21 -3.44 -10.90
CA ASN A 212 12.85 -4.84 -11.11
C ASN A 212 14.02 -5.72 -10.65
N VAL A 213 13.82 -6.51 -9.59
CA VAL A 213 14.90 -7.31 -8.98
C VAL A 213 15.28 -8.53 -9.80
N LEU A 214 14.38 -9.07 -10.63
CA LEU A 214 14.68 -10.21 -11.52
C LEU A 214 15.57 -9.78 -12.70
N GLU A 215 15.29 -8.61 -13.26
CA GLU A 215 16.05 -8.05 -14.39
C GLU A 215 17.27 -7.23 -13.93
N ASN A 216 17.38 -6.96 -12.63
CA ASN A 216 18.28 -5.98 -12.05
C ASN A 216 18.26 -4.62 -12.79
N LYS A 217 17.03 -4.14 -13.07
CA LYS A 217 16.81 -2.98 -13.95
C LYS A 217 16.04 -1.89 -13.23
N LEU A 218 16.67 -0.72 -13.09
CA LEU A 218 16.04 0.50 -12.58
C LEU A 218 15.36 1.26 -13.72
N THR A 219 14.08 1.59 -13.55
CA THR A 219 13.30 2.37 -14.51
C THR A 219 12.71 3.63 -13.88
N PRO A 220 12.46 4.70 -14.65
CA PRO A 220 11.85 5.91 -14.12
C PRO A 220 10.48 5.66 -13.50
N HIS A 221 10.11 6.52 -12.54
CA HIS A 221 8.79 6.51 -11.94
C HIS A 221 7.66 6.70 -12.95
N ARG A 222 6.51 6.11 -12.63
CA ARG A 222 5.31 6.16 -13.46
C ARG A 222 4.18 6.82 -12.69
N ASP A 223 3.62 7.90 -13.22
CA ASP A 223 2.51 8.63 -12.60
C ASP A 223 1.16 7.93 -12.76
N ASN A 224 1.11 6.82 -13.51
CA ASN A 224 -0.06 5.97 -13.60
C ASN A 224 -0.06 4.82 -12.57
N LEU A 225 1.01 4.64 -11.80
CA LEU A 225 1.07 3.71 -10.68
C LEU A 225 0.67 4.44 -9.39
N PHE A 226 -0.50 4.14 -8.87
CA PHE A 226 -0.92 4.64 -7.56
C PHE A 226 -0.30 3.80 -6.45
N THR A 227 0.64 4.41 -5.74
CA THR A 227 1.28 3.90 -4.54
C THR A 227 1.68 5.06 -3.63
N THR A 228 1.61 4.84 -2.33
CA THR A 228 2.09 5.73 -1.28
C THR A 228 3.41 5.24 -0.67
N ALA A 229 3.82 4.00 -1.01
CA ALA A 229 4.97 3.33 -0.44
C ALA A 229 6.19 3.43 -1.37
N THR A 230 7.09 4.35 -1.06
CA THR A 230 8.38 4.53 -1.76
C THR A 230 9.45 4.88 -0.74
N LEU A 231 10.63 4.29 -0.92
CA LEU A 231 11.82 4.49 -0.10
C LEU A 231 12.48 5.83 -0.49
N SER A 232 12.74 6.73 0.47
CA SER A 232 13.28 8.08 0.17
C SER A 232 14.78 8.14 -0.14
N TYR A 233 15.42 7.00 -0.35
CA TYR A 233 16.82 6.90 -0.74
C TYR A 233 16.98 6.21 -2.09
N ASP A 234 18.12 6.46 -2.72
CA ASP A 234 18.44 5.95 -4.04
C ASP A 234 18.92 4.50 -3.95
N TYR A 235 18.58 3.71 -4.96
CA TYR A 235 19.23 2.42 -5.18
C TYR A 235 20.66 2.66 -5.68
N ASP A 236 21.65 2.20 -4.93
CA ASP A 236 23.07 2.26 -5.27
C ASP A 236 23.67 0.85 -5.22
N THR A 237 24.01 0.30 -6.38
CA THR A 237 24.57 -1.05 -6.52
C THR A 237 25.96 -1.20 -5.91
N ASN A 238 26.68 -0.09 -5.67
CA ASN A 238 28.06 -0.11 -5.16
C ASN A 238 28.12 0.08 -3.64
N ALA A 239 26.98 0.31 -2.99
CA ALA A 239 26.93 0.52 -1.56
C ALA A 239 27.26 -0.77 -0.79
N THR A 240 28.02 -0.63 0.29
CA THR A 240 28.46 -1.73 1.16
C THR A 240 27.97 -1.53 2.58
N CYS A 241 27.83 -2.61 3.34
CA CYS A 241 27.44 -2.56 4.77
C CYS A 241 28.33 -3.44 5.67
N PRO A 242 29.64 -3.17 5.75
CA PRO A 242 30.58 -4.00 6.51
C PRO A 242 30.27 -4.06 8.02
N GLN A 243 29.83 -2.96 8.64
CA GLN A 243 29.49 -2.97 10.07
C GLN A 243 28.24 -3.79 10.34
N TRP A 244 27.25 -3.73 9.44
CA TRP A 244 26.07 -4.58 9.50
C TRP A 244 26.43 -6.05 9.45
N LEU A 245 27.26 -6.45 8.47
CA LEU A 245 27.68 -7.86 8.33
C LEU A 245 28.43 -8.35 9.57
N ALA A 246 29.43 -7.59 10.05
CA ALA A 246 30.18 -7.94 11.26
C ALA A 246 29.27 -8.06 12.51
N THR A 247 28.24 -7.20 12.59
CA THR A 247 27.27 -7.26 13.68
C THR A 247 26.38 -8.51 13.59
N LEU A 248 26.00 -8.93 12.39
CA LEU A 248 25.22 -10.16 12.19
C LEU A 248 26.04 -11.40 12.57
N ASP A 249 27.31 -11.45 12.15
CA ASP A 249 28.24 -12.53 12.52
C ASP A 249 28.34 -12.64 14.05
N GLN A 250 28.45 -11.50 14.73
CA GLN A 250 28.48 -11.45 16.20
C GLN A 250 27.15 -11.90 16.85
N TRP A 251 26.00 -11.52 16.28
CA TRP A 251 24.69 -11.87 16.85
C TRP A 251 24.33 -13.35 16.68
N PHE A 252 24.88 -14.01 15.66
CA PHE A 252 24.50 -15.38 15.30
C PHE A 252 25.65 -16.39 15.35
N ASP A 253 26.82 -16.02 15.87
CA ASP A 253 28.01 -16.89 15.96
C ASP A 253 28.36 -17.54 14.62
N GLU A 254 28.37 -16.72 13.56
CA GLU A 254 28.60 -17.13 12.16
C GLU A 254 27.59 -18.17 11.60
N ASP A 255 26.40 -18.34 12.23
CA ASP A 255 25.32 -19.18 11.70
C ASP A 255 24.73 -18.60 10.41
N ALA A 256 25.20 -19.13 9.28
CA ALA A 256 24.82 -18.72 7.93
C ALA A 256 23.33 -18.91 7.65
N GLU A 257 22.64 -19.90 8.23
CA GLU A 257 21.22 -20.13 8.00
C GLU A 257 20.38 -19.03 8.67
N ARG A 258 20.73 -18.64 9.90
CA ARG A 258 20.06 -17.54 10.62
C ARG A 258 20.26 -16.21 9.91
N MET A 259 21.49 -15.93 9.47
CA MET A 259 21.80 -14.72 8.70
C MET A 259 21.04 -14.69 7.37
N ALA A 260 21.00 -15.83 6.65
CA ALA A 260 20.27 -15.95 5.40
C ALA A 260 18.76 -15.73 5.57
N LEU A 261 18.16 -16.30 6.62
CA LEU A 261 16.75 -16.10 6.93
C LEU A 261 16.44 -14.62 7.20
N LEU A 262 17.28 -13.92 7.97
CA LEU A 262 17.11 -12.50 8.24
C LEU A 262 17.24 -11.66 6.97
N GLN A 263 18.22 -11.97 6.12
CA GLN A 263 18.45 -11.29 4.84
C GLN A 263 17.25 -11.44 3.89
N GLU A 264 16.74 -12.67 3.74
CA GLU A 264 15.55 -12.97 2.94
C GLU A 264 14.33 -12.21 3.47
N TRP A 265 14.17 -12.15 4.79
CA TRP A 265 13.07 -11.42 5.41
C TRP A 265 13.15 -9.92 5.13
N TYR A 266 14.33 -9.31 5.23
CA TYR A 266 14.52 -7.89 4.93
C TYR A 266 14.18 -7.61 3.46
N GLY A 267 14.69 -8.43 2.55
CA GLY A 267 14.39 -8.33 1.13
C GLY A 267 12.90 -8.46 0.82
N TYR A 268 12.23 -9.46 1.41
CA TYR A 268 10.80 -9.66 1.23
C TYR A 268 9.97 -8.47 1.75
N ASN A 269 10.41 -7.83 2.84
CA ASN A 269 9.75 -6.62 3.33
C ASN A 269 9.85 -5.43 2.35
N MET A 270 10.78 -5.41 1.40
CA MET A 270 10.93 -4.28 0.47
C MET A 270 10.00 -4.32 -0.76
N ILE A 271 9.26 -5.41 -0.98
CA ILE A 271 8.33 -5.55 -2.12
C ILE A 271 6.87 -5.36 -1.71
N MET A 272 6.04 -4.85 -2.64
CA MET A 272 4.63 -4.51 -2.39
C MET A 272 3.67 -5.69 -2.63
N THR A 273 4.00 -6.85 -2.07
CA THR A 273 3.16 -8.06 -2.13
C THR A 273 3.25 -8.84 -0.82
N ASN A 274 2.26 -9.68 -0.56
CA ASN A 274 2.30 -10.71 0.48
C ASN A 274 2.00 -12.13 -0.07
N HIS A 275 2.32 -12.37 -1.34
CA HIS A 275 2.01 -13.64 -2.04
C HIS A 275 2.61 -14.91 -1.40
N LEU A 276 3.67 -14.81 -0.60
CA LEU A 276 4.25 -15.98 0.09
C LEU A 276 3.46 -16.37 1.35
N GLU A 277 2.53 -15.52 1.80
CA GLU A 277 1.74 -15.71 3.02
C GLU A 277 2.59 -15.99 4.28
N GLN A 278 3.77 -15.38 4.41
CA GLN A 278 4.69 -15.65 5.52
C GLN A 278 4.62 -14.58 6.62
N LEU A 279 4.94 -14.98 7.85
CA LEU A 279 5.16 -14.12 9.01
C LEU A 279 6.45 -14.54 9.71
N MET A 280 7.06 -13.61 10.43
CA MET A 280 8.30 -13.87 11.17
C MET A 280 8.12 -13.64 12.67
N PHE A 281 8.47 -14.63 13.47
CA PHE A 281 8.68 -14.48 14.90
C PHE A 281 10.16 -14.26 15.17
N ILE A 282 10.46 -13.16 15.84
CA ILE A 282 11.82 -12.84 16.28
C ILE A 282 11.79 -12.74 17.79
N TYR A 283 12.58 -13.59 18.43
CA TYR A 283 12.60 -13.66 19.89
C TYR A 283 14.00 -13.86 20.44
N GLY A 284 14.15 -13.69 21.74
CA GLY A 284 15.45 -13.67 22.41
C GLY A 284 15.44 -12.75 23.63
N GLN A 285 16.41 -12.95 24.50
CA GLN A 285 16.52 -12.16 25.74
C GLN A 285 16.72 -10.68 25.44
N SER A 286 16.36 -9.82 26.41
CA SER A 286 16.64 -8.39 26.27
C SER A 286 18.15 -8.15 26.16
N GLY A 287 18.55 -7.23 25.27
CA GLY A 287 19.95 -6.93 24.95
C GLY A 287 20.60 -7.87 23.94
N SER A 288 19.83 -8.68 23.23
CA SER A 288 20.34 -9.62 22.23
C SER A 288 20.63 -9.04 20.84
N GLY A 289 20.34 -7.76 20.59
CA GLY A 289 20.42 -7.15 19.25
C GLY A 289 19.10 -7.16 18.48
N LYS A 290 18.10 -7.96 18.90
CA LYS A 290 16.74 -8.01 18.31
C LYS A 290 16.11 -6.64 18.06
N THR A 291 16.14 -5.75 19.05
CA THR A 291 15.57 -4.39 18.92
C THR A 291 16.37 -3.54 17.94
N THR A 292 17.68 -3.72 17.84
CA THR A 292 18.53 -3.04 16.86
C THR A 292 18.20 -3.51 15.46
N ALA A 293 18.11 -4.82 15.22
CA ALA A 293 17.65 -5.39 13.95
C ALA A 293 16.27 -4.83 13.54
N MET A 294 15.29 -4.83 14.47
CA MET A 294 13.98 -4.23 14.22
C MET A 294 14.08 -2.77 13.76
N ARG A 295 14.90 -1.95 14.44
CA ARG A 295 15.07 -0.53 14.11
C ARG A 295 15.78 -0.33 12.76
N ILE A 296 16.72 -1.20 12.39
CA ILE A 296 17.36 -1.17 11.07
C ILE A 296 16.35 -1.50 9.98
N LEU A 297 15.50 -2.52 10.16
CA LEU A 297 14.41 -2.78 9.22
C LEU A 297 13.45 -1.58 9.10
N GLN A 298 13.09 -0.93 10.21
CA GLN A 298 12.28 0.29 10.21
C GLN A 298 12.94 1.42 9.44
N HIS A 299 14.26 1.60 9.62
CA HIS A 299 15.05 2.61 8.93
C HIS A 299 15.18 2.32 7.43
N LEU A 300 15.35 1.05 7.06
CA LEU A 300 15.38 0.56 5.69
C LEU A 300 14.05 0.82 4.97
N LEU A 301 12.92 0.62 5.64
CA LEU A 301 11.59 0.84 5.08
C LEU A 301 11.14 2.31 5.12
N ASP A 302 11.91 3.19 5.76
CA ASP A 302 11.78 4.64 5.66
C ASP A 302 10.36 5.17 6.01
N GLY A 303 9.80 4.68 7.13
CA GLY A 303 8.46 5.06 7.59
C GLY A 303 7.29 4.37 6.86
N ASN A 304 7.58 3.52 5.87
CA ASN A 304 6.59 2.67 5.20
C ASN A 304 6.30 1.37 5.98
N PHE A 305 6.32 1.44 7.31
CA PHE A 305 5.91 0.37 8.21
C PHE A 305 4.84 0.87 9.19
N GLN A 306 4.19 -0.04 9.90
CA GLN A 306 3.34 0.25 11.05
C GLN A 306 3.87 -0.48 12.28
N ALA A 307 4.25 0.26 13.32
CA ALA A 307 4.41 -0.33 14.65
C ALA A 307 3.03 -0.52 15.29
N ALA A 308 2.72 -1.70 15.79
CA ALA A 308 1.45 -1.99 16.42
C ALA A 308 1.65 -2.82 17.68
N ASP A 309 0.79 -2.63 18.67
CA ASP A 309 0.65 -3.57 19.77
C ASP A 309 -0.47 -4.58 19.45
N THR A 310 -0.52 -5.68 20.21
CA THR A 310 -1.57 -6.70 20.01
C THR A 310 -2.97 -6.12 20.21
N ARG A 311 -3.15 -5.13 21.09
CA ARG A 311 -4.46 -4.54 21.39
C ARG A 311 -4.99 -3.74 20.20
N GLN A 312 -4.16 -2.94 19.55
CA GLN A 312 -4.49 -2.16 18.36
C GLN A 312 -4.93 -3.09 17.23
N LEU A 313 -4.23 -4.21 17.02
CA LEU A 313 -4.60 -5.17 15.99
C LEU A 313 -5.87 -5.97 16.32
N CYS A 314 -6.07 -6.36 17.59
CA CYS A 314 -7.15 -7.28 17.96
C CYS A 314 -8.47 -6.60 18.37
N VAL A 315 -8.41 -5.36 18.89
CA VAL A 315 -9.56 -4.72 19.56
C VAL A 315 -10.06 -3.51 18.79
N ASP A 316 -9.16 -2.75 18.17
CA ASP A 316 -9.55 -1.55 17.43
C ASP A 316 -10.20 -1.93 16.09
N GLN A 317 -11.46 -1.52 15.92
CA GLN A 317 -12.20 -1.69 14.67
C GLN A 317 -11.55 -0.99 13.47
N PHE A 318 -10.63 -0.05 13.70
CA PHE A 318 -9.86 0.66 12.68
C PHE A 318 -8.39 0.23 12.61
N GLY A 319 -7.97 -0.78 13.39
CA GLY A 319 -6.57 -1.21 13.47
C GLY A 319 -5.96 -1.52 12.09
N LEU A 320 -6.71 -2.23 11.24
CA LEU A 320 -6.28 -2.59 9.88
C LEU A 320 -6.14 -1.39 8.92
N ALA A 321 -6.83 -0.27 9.18
CA ALA A 321 -6.74 0.91 8.32
C ALA A 321 -5.34 1.53 8.32
N SER A 322 -4.62 1.41 9.44
CA SER A 322 -3.22 1.87 9.56
C SER A 322 -2.22 1.06 8.72
N LEU A 323 -2.63 -0.12 8.25
CA LEU A 323 -1.78 -1.05 7.49
C LEU A 323 -1.80 -0.79 5.98
N ILE A 324 -2.73 0.04 5.50
CA ILE A 324 -2.85 0.39 4.08
C ILE A 324 -1.58 1.14 3.65
N GLY A 325 -0.97 0.71 2.54
CA GLY A 325 0.24 1.32 2.00
C GLY A 325 1.51 1.01 2.78
N LYS A 326 1.51 0.01 3.68
CA LYS A 326 2.67 -0.36 4.50
C LYS A 326 3.32 -1.64 4.00
N TYR A 327 4.66 -1.65 3.96
CA TYR A 327 5.48 -2.82 3.63
C TYR A 327 5.53 -3.84 4.75
N ALA A 328 5.50 -3.36 6.00
CA ALA A 328 5.68 -4.18 7.20
C ALA A 328 4.75 -3.75 8.33
N VAL A 329 4.35 -4.74 9.14
CA VAL A 329 3.73 -4.55 10.46
C VAL A 329 4.67 -5.12 11.49
N ILE A 330 5.08 -4.30 12.43
CA ILE A 330 5.99 -4.67 13.51
C ILE A 330 5.17 -4.74 14.78
N VAL A 331 4.91 -5.96 15.23
CA VAL A 331 4.18 -6.23 16.46
C VAL A 331 5.21 -6.41 17.56
N SER A 332 5.12 -5.58 18.60
CA SER A 332 5.97 -5.71 19.79
C SER A 332 5.09 -5.94 21.00
N GLU A 333 5.35 -6.99 21.76
CA GLU A 333 4.60 -7.31 22.97
C GLU A 333 5.55 -7.43 24.17
N GLU A 334 5.22 -6.74 25.26
CA GLU A 334 5.96 -6.78 26.52
C GLU A 334 5.33 -7.73 27.56
N ASP A 335 4.02 -8.03 27.43
CA ASP A 335 3.25 -8.80 28.42
C ASP A 335 2.87 -10.22 27.95
N LYS A 336 2.68 -11.13 28.91
CA LYS A 336 2.17 -12.49 28.61
C LYS A 336 0.77 -12.42 27.99
N LEU A 337 0.63 -12.97 26.80
CA LEU A 337 -0.66 -13.15 26.12
C LEU A 337 -1.61 -14.00 26.97
N THR A 338 -2.80 -13.46 27.24
CA THR A 338 -3.92 -14.27 27.75
C THR A 338 -4.49 -15.15 26.63
N ASN A 339 -5.09 -16.30 26.96
CA ASN A 339 -5.68 -17.21 25.96
C ASN A 339 -6.66 -16.52 25.00
N ARG A 340 -7.51 -15.60 25.50
CA ARG A 340 -8.46 -14.84 24.66
C ARG A 340 -7.74 -13.91 23.68
N ARG A 341 -6.70 -13.21 24.13
CA ARG A 341 -5.89 -12.33 23.27
C ARG A 341 -5.10 -13.15 22.25
N GLY A 342 -4.55 -14.29 22.64
CA GLY A 342 -3.86 -15.21 21.73
C GLY A 342 -4.76 -15.70 20.59
N GLN A 343 -6.03 -16.06 20.87
CA GLN A 343 -6.99 -16.42 19.82
C GLN A 343 -7.34 -15.26 18.89
N SER A 344 -7.49 -14.05 19.44
CA SER A 344 -7.78 -12.85 18.65
C SER A 344 -6.59 -12.52 17.73
N LEU A 345 -5.37 -12.57 18.27
CA LEU A 345 -4.14 -12.38 17.53
C LEU A 345 -3.99 -13.42 16.42
N LEU A 346 -4.22 -14.70 16.72
CA LEU A 346 -4.21 -15.77 15.70
C LEU A 346 -5.15 -15.47 14.54
N SER A 347 -6.38 -15.00 14.81
CA SER A 347 -7.35 -14.63 13.77
C SER A 347 -6.86 -13.47 12.91
N VAL A 348 -6.31 -12.42 13.54
CA VAL A 348 -5.82 -11.23 12.83
C VAL A 348 -4.57 -11.56 12.01
N LEU A 349 -3.65 -12.37 12.56
CA LEU A 349 -2.49 -12.86 11.81
C LEU A 349 -2.93 -13.66 10.59
N LYS A 350 -3.91 -14.56 10.72
CA LYS A 350 -4.47 -15.32 9.58
C LYS A 350 -5.05 -14.40 8.52
N GLN A 351 -5.74 -13.34 8.95
CA GLN A 351 -6.37 -12.35 8.07
C GLN A 351 -5.34 -11.50 7.31
N ILE A 352 -4.30 -10.99 7.98
CA ILE A 352 -3.26 -10.17 7.33
C ILE A 352 -2.38 -11.04 6.42
N THR A 353 -2.01 -12.23 6.89
CA THR A 353 -1.05 -13.09 6.17
C THR A 353 -1.69 -13.90 5.04
N GLY A 354 -3.00 -14.13 5.07
CA GLY A 354 -3.67 -15.06 4.15
C GLY A 354 -3.81 -14.60 2.71
N ASN A 355 -3.27 -13.42 2.36
CA ASN A 355 -3.36 -12.83 1.02
C ASN A 355 -4.80 -12.75 0.44
N ASP A 356 -5.83 -12.94 1.28
CA ASP A 356 -7.23 -12.79 0.93
C ASP A 356 -7.64 -11.32 0.99
N ALA A 357 -8.73 -10.97 0.29
CA ALA A 357 -9.28 -9.62 0.36
C ALA A 357 -9.87 -9.38 1.76
N VAL A 358 -9.40 -8.34 2.44
CA VAL A 358 -9.87 -7.96 3.78
C VAL A 358 -10.74 -6.71 3.70
N SER A 359 -11.82 -6.69 4.48
CA SER A 359 -12.66 -5.49 4.63
C SER A 359 -12.11 -4.60 5.72
N ILE A 360 -11.74 -3.38 5.35
CA ILE A 360 -11.07 -2.41 6.22
C ILE A 360 -12.00 -1.24 6.47
N ARG A 361 -12.45 -1.10 7.72
CA ARG A 361 -13.24 0.05 8.17
C ARG A 361 -12.32 1.25 8.38
N ARG A 362 -12.80 2.43 8.00
CA ARG A 362 -12.05 3.69 8.08
C ARG A 362 -12.90 4.76 8.77
N MET A 363 -12.30 5.53 9.67
CA MET A 363 -13.02 6.55 10.44
C MET A 363 -13.60 7.62 9.50
N HIS A 364 -14.91 7.85 9.58
CA HIS A 364 -15.66 8.81 8.75
C HIS A 364 -15.54 8.61 7.23
N LYS A 365 -15.21 7.41 6.76
CA LYS A 365 -15.03 7.08 5.33
C LYS A 365 -15.72 5.78 4.96
N THR A 366 -15.93 5.55 3.66
CA THR A 366 -16.42 4.25 3.20
C THR A 366 -15.38 3.17 3.49
N ALA A 367 -15.84 1.98 3.91
CA ALA A 367 -14.96 0.83 4.07
C ALA A 367 -14.37 0.44 2.70
N VAL A 368 -13.14 -0.06 2.71
CA VAL A 368 -12.46 -0.51 1.50
C VAL A 368 -12.19 -2.00 1.62
N ASN A 369 -12.28 -2.72 0.52
CA ASN A 369 -11.88 -4.12 0.46
C ASN A 369 -10.57 -4.20 -0.33
N GLY A 370 -9.72 -5.17 -0.03
CA GLY A 370 -8.53 -5.42 -0.84
C GLY A 370 -7.47 -6.21 -0.11
N HIS A 371 -6.34 -6.41 -0.78
CA HIS A 371 -5.22 -7.17 -0.25
C HIS A 371 -4.23 -6.24 0.47
N LEU A 372 -3.83 -6.62 1.68
CA LEU A 372 -2.72 -5.97 2.38
C LEU A 372 -1.42 -6.63 1.93
N PHE A 373 -0.45 -5.83 1.48
CA PHE A 373 0.88 -6.33 1.11
C PHE A 373 1.90 -6.28 2.25
N CYS A 374 1.46 -5.88 3.45
CA CYS A 374 2.32 -5.76 4.61
C CYS A 374 2.72 -7.15 5.15
N LYS A 375 3.99 -7.29 5.55
CA LYS A 375 4.50 -8.52 6.18
C LYS A 375 4.52 -8.35 7.69
N VAL A 376 4.12 -9.39 8.42
CA VAL A 376 4.05 -9.32 9.89
C VAL A 376 5.34 -9.83 10.51
N SER A 377 6.00 -8.98 11.27
CA SER A 377 7.12 -9.34 12.15
C SER A 377 6.67 -9.21 13.60
N TYR A 378 6.74 -10.29 14.37
CA TYR A 378 6.38 -10.33 15.77
C TYR A 378 7.64 -10.42 16.64
N TYR A 379 7.88 -9.39 17.44
CA TYR A 379 9.03 -9.26 18.30
C TYR A 379 8.63 -9.47 19.77
N SER A 380 9.26 -10.44 20.43
CA SER A 380 8.97 -10.74 21.84
C SER A 380 10.17 -11.32 22.57
N ASN A 381 10.19 -11.30 23.90
CA ASN A 381 11.27 -11.92 24.68
C ASN A 381 11.14 -13.44 24.77
N ALA A 382 9.90 -13.94 24.73
CA ALA A 382 9.57 -15.35 24.67
C ALA A 382 8.50 -15.54 23.60
N LEU A 383 8.43 -16.72 23.02
CA LEU A 383 7.47 -17.02 21.97
C LEU A 383 6.03 -16.97 22.49
N PRO A 384 5.09 -16.42 21.72
CA PRO A 384 3.69 -16.40 22.10
C PRO A 384 3.08 -17.80 21.94
N VAL A 385 2.37 -18.28 22.96
CA VAL A 385 1.58 -19.51 22.85
C VAL A 385 0.27 -19.19 22.12
N LEU A 386 0.23 -19.51 20.83
CA LEU A 386 -0.97 -19.39 20.00
C LEU A 386 -1.65 -20.75 19.88
N HIS A 387 -2.79 -20.92 20.56
CA HIS A 387 -3.59 -22.15 20.50
C HIS A 387 -4.23 -22.31 19.11
N ASP A 388 -3.57 -23.04 18.21
CA ASP A 388 -4.03 -23.36 16.86
C ASP A 388 -4.11 -24.89 16.67
N GLU A 389 -5.21 -25.49 17.14
CA GLU A 389 -5.44 -26.95 17.09
C GLU A 389 -5.30 -27.55 15.68
N MET A 390 -5.58 -26.76 14.64
CA MET A 390 -5.50 -27.19 13.24
C MET A 390 -4.12 -26.96 12.62
N GLN A 391 -3.20 -26.35 13.38
CA GLN A 391 -1.85 -26.00 12.97
C GLN A 391 -1.77 -25.24 11.62
N THR A 392 -2.83 -24.51 11.28
CA THR A 392 -2.98 -23.83 9.98
C THR A 392 -1.99 -22.69 9.77
N LEU A 393 -1.54 -22.03 10.85
CA LEU A 393 -0.63 -20.91 10.75
C LEU A 393 0.85 -21.35 10.62
N PHE A 394 1.21 -22.57 11.03
CA PHE A 394 2.61 -23.02 11.07
C PHE A 394 3.30 -23.09 9.71
N ARG A 395 2.55 -23.28 8.61
CA ARG A 395 3.12 -23.19 7.25
C ARG A 395 3.60 -21.78 6.86
N ARG A 396 3.23 -20.79 7.68
CA ARG A 396 3.57 -19.36 7.51
C ARG A 396 4.71 -18.93 8.44
N TYR A 397 5.19 -19.81 9.32
CA TYR A 397 6.11 -19.45 10.38
C TYR A 397 7.53 -19.42 9.87
N ASN A 398 8.17 -18.27 10.04
CA ASN A 398 9.62 -18.16 10.11
C ASN A 398 9.97 -17.80 11.55
N LEU A 399 10.94 -18.50 12.11
CA LEU A 399 11.34 -18.33 13.50
C LEU A 399 12.82 -17.97 13.53
N LEU A 400 13.18 -16.89 14.22
CA LEU A 400 14.56 -16.46 14.38
C LEU A 400 14.84 -16.16 15.85
N HIS A 401 15.79 -16.90 16.40
CA HIS A 401 16.20 -16.81 17.79
C HIS A 401 17.49 -16.00 17.88
N PHE A 402 17.46 -14.95 18.71
CA PHE A 402 18.64 -14.21 19.16
C PHE A 402 19.00 -14.69 20.58
N ASP A 403 19.91 -15.66 20.66
CA ASP A 403 20.31 -16.39 21.87
C ASP A 403 21.44 -15.71 22.68
N HIS A 404 22.24 -14.85 22.05
CA HIS A 404 23.28 -14.09 22.73
C HIS A 404 22.73 -12.82 23.39
N SER A 405 23.32 -12.38 24.50
CA SER A 405 22.96 -11.13 25.20
C SER A 405 24.21 -10.27 25.40
N PHE A 406 24.15 -9.02 24.96
CA PHE A 406 25.23 -8.02 25.04
C PHE A 406 24.96 -6.94 26.10
N LYS A 407 24.11 -7.25 27.08
CA LYS A 407 23.70 -6.30 28.13
C LYS A 407 24.83 -5.72 28.96
N ASP A 408 25.88 -6.50 29.17
CA ASP A 408 26.99 -6.12 30.06
C ASP A 408 28.00 -5.19 29.36
N ALA A 409 27.92 -5.08 28.04
CA ALA A 409 28.75 -4.18 27.23
C ALA A 409 27.92 -3.57 26.07
N PRO A 410 26.92 -2.72 26.38
CA PRO A 410 26.04 -2.17 25.36
C PRO A 410 26.77 -1.11 24.53
N ASP A 411 26.82 -1.30 23.22
CA ASP A 411 27.24 -0.23 22.30
C ASP A 411 26.06 0.73 22.04
N GLY A 412 26.11 1.89 22.68
CA GLY A 412 25.10 2.95 22.54
C GLY A 412 25.07 3.63 21.17
N ALA A 413 26.14 3.51 20.37
CA ALA A 413 26.26 4.11 19.05
C ALA A 413 25.97 3.11 17.92
N LEU A 414 25.84 1.81 18.22
CA LEU A 414 25.65 0.74 17.23
C LEU A 414 24.57 1.06 16.20
N TYR A 415 23.37 1.44 16.64
CA TYR A 415 22.29 1.79 15.72
C TYR A 415 22.66 2.95 14.79
N THR A 416 23.34 3.98 15.30
CA THR A 416 23.74 5.15 14.51
C THR A 416 24.70 4.74 13.40
N HIS A 417 25.73 3.96 13.72
CA HIS A 417 26.69 3.47 12.73
C HIS A 417 26.02 2.57 11.69
N LEU A 418 25.14 1.65 12.12
CA LEU A 418 24.42 0.76 11.20
C LEU A 418 23.43 1.51 10.30
N ALA A 419 22.81 2.58 10.79
CA ALA A 419 21.89 3.40 10.01
C ALA A 419 22.59 4.15 8.86
N GLU A 420 23.88 4.49 9.02
CA GLU A 420 24.68 5.11 7.95
C GLU A 420 24.88 4.17 6.75
N GLU A 421 24.85 2.85 6.97
CA GLU A 421 25.00 1.83 5.93
C GLU A 421 23.69 1.49 5.20
N ARG A 422 22.61 2.27 5.38
CA ARG A 422 21.27 1.98 4.81
C ARG A 422 21.29 1.58 3.32
N PRO A 423 21.98 2.27 2.40
CA PRO A 423 22.02 1.85 0.99
C PRO A 423 22.69 0.47 0.81
N GLY A 424 23.75 0.16 1.57
CA GLY A 424 24.41 -1.14 1.54
C GLY A 424 23.53 -2.25 2.11
N ILE A 425 22.80 -1.97 3.20
CA ILE A 425 21.82 -2.90 3.78
C ILE A 425 20.69 -3.18 2.80
N ALA A 426 20.29 -2.19 1.97
CA ALA A 426 19.31 -2.40 0.92
C ALA A 426 19.81 -3.35 -0.18
N VAL A 427 21.07 -3.21 -0.61
CA VAL A 427 21.69 -4.15 -1.57
C VAL A 427 21.76 -5.56 -0.97
N TRP A 428 22.21 -5.67 0.28
CA TRP A 428 22.24 -6.93 1.03
C TRP A 428 20.85 -7.56 1.15
N ALA A 429 19.82 -6.79 1.43
CA ALA A 429 18.44 -7.28 1.49
C ALA A 429 17.92 -7.75 0.12
N ILE A 430 18.24 -7.04 -0.96
CA ILE A 430 17.88 -7.42 -2.34
C ILE A 430 18.53 -8.75 -2.73
N GLU A 431 19.78 -8.99 -2.33
CA GLU A 431 20.42 -10.28 -2.54
C GLU A 431 19.66 -11.43 -1.85
N GLY A 432 19.22 -11.22 -0.60
CA GLY A 432 18.36 -12.17 0.10
C GLY A 432 17.02 -12.40 -0.62
N LEU A 433 16.39 -11.33 -1.11
CA LEU A 433 15.17 -11.44 -1.90
C LEU A 433 15.39 -12.26 -3.17
N ASN A 434 16.48 -12.03 -3.90
CA ASN A 434 16.81 -12.77 -5.10
C ASN A 434 17.01 -14.27 -4.80
N ARG A 435 17.69 -14.61 -3.70
CA ARG A 435 17.81 -15.99 -3.23
C ARG A 435 16.46 -16.60 -2.89
N LEU A 436 15.61 -15.88 -2.16
CA LEU A 436 14.26 -16.32 -1.81
C LEU A 436 13.41 -16.61 -3.06
N LEU A 437 13.42 -15.71 -4.04
CA LEU A 437 12.68 -15.86 -5.30
C LEU A 437 13.23 -17.02 -6.14
N ALA A 438 14.55 -17.20 -6.19
CA ALA A 438 15.18 -18.33 -6.85
C ALA A 438 14.81 -19.68 -6.20
N ASN A 439 14.56 -19.69 -4.89
CA ASN A 439 14.10 -20.85 -4.14
C ASN A 439 12.56 -20.99 -4.11
N GLU A 440 11.87 -20.48 -5.14
CA GLU A 440 10.40 -20.56 -5.26
C GLU A 440 9.64 -19.95 -4.06
N GLY A 441 10.24 -18.97 -3.39
CA GLY A 441 9.64 -18.32 -2.22
C GLY A 441 9.73 -19.12 -0.92
N LYS A 442 10.54 -20.19 -0.88
CA LYS A 442 10.80 -20.97 0.34
C LYS A 442 11.93 -20.31 1.12
N PHE A 443 11.62 -19.83 2.32
CA PHE A 443 12.61 -19.27 3.23
C PHE A 443 13.61 -20.31 3.70
N THR A 444 14.85 -19.88 3.89
CA THR A 444 15.86 -20.63 4.61
C THR A 444 15.38 -20.82 6.04
N LEU A 445 15.31 -22.08 6.48
CA LEU A 445 14.83 -22.41 7.81
C LEU A 445 15.99 -23.00 8.63
N PRO A 446 16.55 -22.25 9.59
CA PRO A 446 17.66 -22.72 10.40
C PRO A 446 17.31 -24.00 11.16
N GLU A 447 18.27 -24.90 11.34
CA GLU A 447 18.02 -26.18 12.03
C GLU A 447 17.49 -25.98 13.47
N VAL A 448 18.05 -25.01 14.19
CA VAL A 448 17.57 -24.63 15.54
C VAL A 448 16.10 -24.22 15.51
N SER A 449 15.71 -23.46 14.49
CA SER A 449 14.32 -23.00 14.32
C SER A 449 13.36 -24.14 13.99
N LYS A 450 13.81 -25.20 13.27
CA LYS A 450 12.97 -26.37 12.98
C LYS A 450 12.60 -27.11 14.27
N ALA A 451 13.58 -27.37 15.12
CA ALA A 451 13.36 -28.05 16.40
C ALA A 451 12.38 -27.26 17.28
N GLU A 452 12.59 -25.96 17.42
CA GLU A 452 11.72 -25.08 18.19
C GLU A 452 10.29 -25.00 17.62
N ILE A 453 10.13 -24.95 16.29
CA ILE A 453 8.81 -24.99 15.65
C ILE A 453 8.06 -26.29 15.99
N GLU A 454 8.73 -27.45 16.00
CA GLU A 454 8.10 -28.72 16.36
C GLU A 454 7.65 -28.74 17.83
N GLU A 455 8.44 -28.18 18.75
CA GLU A 455 8.04 -28.02 20.15
C GLU A 455 6.81 -27.11 20.28
N ILE A 456 6.79 -25.97 19.60
CA ILE A 456 5.64 -25.05 19.60
C ILE A 456 4.40 -25.73 19.01
N LYS A 457 4.54 -26.55 17.96
CA LYS A 457 3.41 -27.30 17.38
C LYS A 457 2.78 -28.26 18.39
N ILE A 458 3.59 -28.90 19.23
CA ILE A 458 3.11 -29.78 20.30
C ILE A 458 2.39 -28.94 21.36
N GLU A 459 2.94 -27.80 21.76
CA GLU A 459 2.33 -26.92 22.76
C GLU A 459 1.02 -26.26 22.28
N ALA A 460 0.96 -25.87 21.00
CA ALA A 460 -0.16 -25.18 20.39
C ALA A 460 -1.40 -26.06 20.17
N SER A 461 -1.26 -27.39 20.23
CA SER A 461 -2.36 -28.35 20.14
C SER A 461 -2.50 -29.16 21.43
N PRO A 462 -3.22 -28.64 22.44
CA PRO A 462 -3.54 -29.36 23.67
C PRO A 462 -4.16 -30.74 23.41
N LEU A 463 -5.06 -30.86 22.42
CA LEU A 463 -5.65 -32.16 22.07
C LEU A 463 -4.60 -33.17 21.60
N LYS A 464 -3.73 -32.77 20.67
CA LYS A 464 -2.66 -33.64 20.17
C LYS A 464 -1.73 -34.05 21.31
N ARG A 465 -1.29 -33.09 22.13
CA ARG A 465 -0.46 -33.35 23.30
C ARG A 465 -1.10 -34.36 24.25
N ILE A 466 -2.39 -34.21 24.55
CA ILE A 466 -3.12 -35.13 25.43
C ILE A 466 -3.18 -36.54 24.82
N ILE A 467 -3.53 -36.64 23.54
CA ILE A 467 -3.63 -37.95 22.88
C ILE A 467 -2.25 -38.62 22.81
N GLU A 468 -1.19 -37.91 22.46
CA GLU A 468 0.17 -38.46 22.37
C GLU A 468 0.77 -38.81 23.73
N THR A 469 0.44 -38.05 24.78
CA THR A 469 0.95 -38.30 26.15
C THR A 469 0.22 -39.45 26.82
N TYR A 470 -1.10 -39.52 26.64
CA TYR A 470 -1.96 -40.41 27.41
C TYR A 470 -2.49 -41.60 26.63
N CYS A 471 -2.34 -41.64 25.32
CA CYS A 471 -2.78 -42.75 24.47
C CYS A 471 -1.62 -43.38 23.71
N THR A 472 -1.76 -44.65 23.38
CA THR A 472 -0.88 -45.42 22.51
C THR A 472 -1.71 -46.03 21.38
N PHE A 473 -1.15 -46.05 20.19
CA PHE A 473 -1.74 -46.71 19.03
C PHE A 473 -1.23 -48.15 19.00
N ASP A 474 -2.14 -49.10 18.89
CA ASP A 474 -1.87 -50.53 18.88
C ASP A 474 -2.62 -51.14 17.69
N ASP A 475 -1.99 -52.06 16.96
CA ASP A 475 -2.62 -52.75 15.81
C ASP A 475 -3.62 -53.84 16.27
N GLY A 476 -3.77 -54.04 17.59
CA GLY A 476 -4.66 -55.02 18.20
C GLY A 476 -6.12 -54.61 18.41
N GLU A 477 -6.84 -55.41 19.22
CA GLU A 477 -8.25 -55.25 19.60
C GLU A 477 -8.52 -54.14 20.64
N ALA A 478 -7.50 -53.33 20.98
CA ALA A 478 -7.62 -52.32 22.03
C ALA A 478 -8.72 -51.30 21.68
N PHE A 479 -9.67 -51.10 22.59
CA PHE A 479 -10.80 -50.19 22.37
C PHE A 479 -10.83 -49.11 23.44
N THR A 480 -10.85 -47.85 23.02
CA THR A 480 -11.09 -46.71 23.90
C THR A 480 -12.37 -46.01 23.47
N SER A 481 -13.33 -45.86 24.40
CA SER A 481 -14.60 -45.20 24.11
C SER A 481 -14.41 -43.68 23.98
N ARG A 482 -15.21 -43.04 23.11
CA ARG A 482 -15.19 -41.57 22.95
C ARG A 482 -15.50 -40.86 24.26
N LYS A 483 -16.38 -41.45 25.07
CA LYS A 483 -16.77 -40.92 26.37
C LYS A 483 -15.60 -40.97 27.35
N HIS A 484 -14.88 -42.09 27.40
CA HIS A 484 -13.71 -42.26 28.26
C HIS A 484 -12.58 -41.29 27.88
N LEU A 485 -12.27 -41.18 26.59
CA LEU A 485 -11.26 -40.24 26.11
C LEU A 485 -11.67 -38.77 26.37
N TYR A 486 -12.96 -38.45 26.28
CA TYR A 486 -13.47 -37.12 26.61
C TYR A 486 -13.40 -36.81 28.11
N SER A 487 -13.68 -37.79 28.98
CA SER A 487 -13.52 -37.65 30.43
C SER A 487 -12.07 -37.37 30.81
N LEU A 488 -11.13 -38.12 30.22
CA LEU A 488 -9.70 -37.87 30.39
C LEU A 488 -9.32 -36.47 29.91
N TYR A 489 -9.75 -36.07 28.72
CA TYR A 489 -9.50 -34.72 28.20
C TYR A 489 -10.02 -33.63 29.16
N ARG A 490 -11.23 -33.79 29.70
CA ARG A 490 -11.81 -32.89 30.70
C ARG A 490 -10.96 -32.82 31.97
N ALA A 491 -10.54 -33.96 32.50
CA ALA A 491 -9.70 -34.04 33.70
C ALA A 491 -8.33 -33.36 33.48
N VAL A 492 -7.72 -33.55 32.31
CA VAL A 492 -6.47 -32.85 31.95
C VAL A 492 -6.70 -31.34 31.91
N CYS A 493 -7.75 -30.89 31.20
CA CYS A 493 -8.07 -29.47 31.08
C CYS A 493 -8.37 -28.81 32.43
N GLU A 494 -9.07 -29.49 33.34
CA GLU A 494 -9.34 -29.01 34.69
C GLU A 494 -8.05 -28.89 35.51
N ARG A 495 -7.15 -29.88 35.43
CA ARG A 495 -5.84 -29.85 36.10
C ARG A 495 -4.91 -28.77 35.57
N GLU A 496 -4.93 -28.51 34.27
CA GLU A 496 -4.09 -27.51 33.60
C GLU A 496 -4.72 -26.10 33.55
N PHE A 497 -5.84 -25.88 34.25
CA PHE A 497 -6.59 -24.61 34.30
C PHE A 497 -7.04 -24.08 32.91
N VAL A 498 -7.29 -24.96 31.96
CA VAL A 498 -7.82 -24.60 30.63
C VAL A 498 -9.32 -24.29 30.74
N ARG A 499 -9.69 -23.00 30.72
CA ARG A 499 -11.03 -22.50 31.08
C ARG A 499 -12.17 -22.84 30.09
N CYS A 500 -11.90 -23.41 28.91
CA CYS A 500 -12.93 -23.72 27.91
C CYS A 500 -12.64 -25.05 27.19
N PRO A 501 -12.95 -26.21 27.78
CA PRO A 501 -12.87 -27.49 27.08
C PRO A 501 -13.85 -27.56 25.91
N ILE A 502 -13.44 -28.21 24.83
CA ILE A 502 -14.28 -28.45 23.64
C ILE A 502 -15.52 -29.24 24.05
N SER A 503 -16.67 -29.01 23.40
CA SER A 503 -17.88 -29.77 23.73
C SER A 503 -17.80 -31.23 23.26
N CYS A 504 -18.42 -32.14 24.03
CA CYS A 504 -18.46 -33.58 23.74
C CYS A 504 -18.96 -33.91 22.32
N GLN A 505 -19.86 -33.09 21.75
CA GLN A 505 -20.40 -33.28 20.41
C GLN A 505 -19.33 -33.09 19.31
N VAL A 506 -18.45 -32.11 19.48
CA VAL A 506 -17.46 -31.74 18.45
C VAL A 506 -16.11 -32.43 18.71
N PHE A 507 -15.89 -32.93 19.93
CA PHE A 507 -14.65 -33.58 20.37
C PHE A 507 -14.17 -34.71 19.43
N PRO A 508 -14.98 -35.72 19.04
CA PRO A 508 -14.48 -36.80 18.19
C PRO A 508 -13.99 -36.34 16.82
N ARG A 509 -14.63 -35.30 16.27
CA ARG A 509 -14.22 -34.69 15.00
C ARG A 509 -12.89 -33.96 15.18
N ARG A 510 -12.77 -33.14 16.23
CA ARG A 510 -11.55 -32.38 16.56
C ARG A 510 -10.35 -33.29 16.84
N CYS A 511 -10.55 -34.43 17.51
CA CYS A 511 -9.48 -35.40 17.74
C CYS A 511 -8.94 -35.99 16.42
N LYS A 512 -9.83 -36.31 15.47
CA LYS A 512 -9.41 -36.80 14.14
C LYS A 512 -8.69 -35.72 13.32
N GLU A 513 -9.13 -34.46 13.45
CA GLU A 513 -8.50 -33.31 12.79
C GLU A 513 -7.10 -33.02 13.38
N ALA A 514 -6.95 -33.07 14.71
CA ALA A 514 -5.69 -32.80 15.39
C ALA A 514 -4.67 -33.95 15.29
N VAL A 515 -5.14 -35.21 15.22
CA VAL A 515 -4.29 -36.41 15.16
C VAL A 515 -4.71 -37.29 13.98
N PRO A 516 -4.06 -37.17 12.81
CA PRO A 516 -4.42 -37.92 11.61
C PRO A 516 -4.45 -39.45 11.80
N LYS A 517 -3.61 -39.99 12.70
CA LYS A 517 -3.64 -41.42 13.06
C LYS A 517 -5.01 -41.87 13.59
N LEU A 518 -5.72 -41.03 14.34
CA LEU A 518 -7.10 -41.33 14.81
C LEU A 518 -8.14 -41.32 13.68
N ALA A 519 -7.86 -40.62 12.57
CA ALA A 519 -8.74 -40.63 11.42
C ALA A 519 -8.69 -41.97 10.67
N GLY A 520 -7.53 -42.62 10.66
CA GLY A 520 -7.31 -43.94 10.07
C GLY A 520 -7.83 -45.11 10.90
N LEU A 521 -8.14 -44.91 12.18
CA LEU A 521 -8.69 -45.97 13.03
C LEU A 521 -10.17 -46.24 12.76
N GLU A 522 -10.54 -47.53 12.78
CA GLU A 522 -11.93 -47.96 12.71
C GLU A 522 -12.73 -47.45 13.93
N THR A 523 -13.89 -46.85 13.65
CA THR A 523 -14.84 -46.49 14.71
C THR A 523 -15.86 -47.60 14.89
N GLN A 524 -15.86 -48.24 16.05
CA GLN A 524 -16.78 -49.33 16.38
C GLN A 524 -17.67 -48.98 17.57
N LYS A 525 -18.76 -49.74 17.74
CA LYS A 525 -19.65 -49.64 18.91
C LYS A 525 -19.45 -50.90 19.76
N HIS A 526 -18.98 -50.72 20.99
CA HIS A 526 -18.74 -51.82 21.93
C HIS A 526 -19.44 -51.48 23.26
N GLY A 527 -20.23 -52.41 23.81
CA GLY A 527 -20.95 -52.18 25.08
C GLY A 527 -21.93 -50.98 25.07
N GLY A 528 -22.44 -50.57 23.91
CA GLY A 528 -23.33 -49.40 23.79
C GLY A 528 -22.61 -48.07 23.51
N GLU A 529 -21.29 -48.01 23.70
CA GLU A 529 -20.49 -46.80 23.50
C GLU A 529 -19.75 -46.84 22.15
N ARG A 530 -19.67 -45.68 21.48
CA ARG A 530 -18.87 -45.52 20.25
C ARG A 530 -17.44 -45.13 20.64
N GLY A 531 -16.45 -45.76 20.01
CA GLY A 531 -15.02 -45.54 20.30
C GLY A 531 -14.13 -45.71 19.08
N TRP A 532 -12.83 -45.76 19.34
CA TRP A 532 -11.80 -46.12 18.36
C TRP A 532 -11.21 -47.47 18.73
N ARG A 533 -11.14 -48.37 17.74
CA ARG A 533 -10.37 -49.62 17.82
C ARG A 533 -8.93 -49.34 17.43
N GLY A 534 -7.96 -49.96 18.12
CA GLY A 534 -6.53 -49.70 18.00
C GLY A 534 -6.02 -48.51 18.82
N LEU A 535 -6.83 -47.99 19.75
CA LEU A 535 -6.43 -46.92 20.69
C LEU A 535 -6.47 -47.45 22.12
N LYS A 536 -5.35 -47.31 22.84
CA LYS A 536 -5.21 -47.76 24.23
C LYS A 536 -4.75 -46.62 25.12
N LEU A 537 -5.41 -46.45 26.27
CA LEU A 537 -4.96 -45.53 27.30
C LEU A 537 -3.68 -46.05 27.99
N THR A 538 -2.73 -45.15 28.21
CA THR A 538 -1.48 -45.44 28.92
C THR A 538 -1.71 -45.57 30.42
N ARG A 539 -0.73 -46.14 31.13
CA ARG A 539 -0.75 -46.20 32.60
C ARG A 539 -0.89 -44.82 33.25
N LYS A 540 -0.25 -43.78 32.68
CA LYS A 540 -0.38 -42.38 33.12
C LYS A 540 -1.82 -41.87 33.02
N ALA A 541 -2.57 -42.30 32.02
CA ALA A 541 -3.98 -41.92 31.84
C ALA A 541 -4.85 -42.55 32.91
N ILE A 542 -4.62 -43.82 33.20
CA ILE A 542 -5.34 -44.58 34.23
C ILE A 542 -5.11 -43.97 35.61
N GLU A 543 -3.88 -43.58 35.93
CA GLU A 543 -3.56 -42.89 37.21
C GLU A 543 -4.21 -41.51 37.34
N MET A 544 -4.56 -40.87 36.22
CA MET A 544 -5.23 -39.57 36.20
C MET A 544 -6.74 -39.65 36.31
N ASP A 545 -7.32 -40.79 35.96
CA ASP A 545 -8.76 -41.10 36.02
C ASP A 545 -9.19 -41.62 37.41
N VAL A 546 -8.22 -41.94 38.28
CA VAL A 546 -8.42 -42.54 39.63
C VAL A 546 -8.42 -41.48 40.76
N ARG A 547 -8.47 -40.18 40.44
CA ARG A 547 -8.53 -39.11 41.46
C ARG A 547 -9.71 -38.18 41.30
#